data_AF-A0A7S8E6A8-F1
#
_entry.id   AF-A0A7S8E6A8-F1
#
_cell.length_a   1.000
_cell.length_b   1.000
_cell.length_c   1.000
_cell.angle_alpha   90.00
_cell.angle_beta   90.00
_cell.angle_gamma   90.00
#
_symmetry.space_group_name_H-M   'P 1'
#
loop_
_entity.id
_entity.type
_entity.pdbx_description
1 polymer ?
#
loop_
_entity_poly.entity_id
_entity_poly.type
_entity_poly.pdbx_seq_one_letter_code
_entity_poly.pdbx_strand_id
1 'polypeptide(L)'
;MTRFPNGLETNGRANIGNVEFTVGAESTNSIKVTVQVKDGAGDDVAAPTALWFYLSDDSGGAGVTATAPDGDIAVGTDGAILAEATADKVFLILSEADGDIDLDIGEAAGGTWYLVAVLPDGHISVSDAITFAA
;
A
#
# COMPACT_ATOMS: atom_id res chain seq x y z
N MET A 1 -10.40 -7.20 -31.90
CA MET A 1 -10.16 -6.99 -30.46
C MET A 1 -9.54 -5.62 -30.31
N THR A 2 -10.36 -4.59 -30.11
CA THR A 2 -9.87 -3.23 -29.88
C THR A 2 -9.28 -3.24 -28.47
N ARG A 3 -7.95 -3.21 -28.36
CA ARG A 3 -7.31 -2.79 -27.12
C ARG A 3 -7.81 -1.38 -26.87
N PHE A 4 -8.59 -1.18 -25.81
CA PHE A 4 -8.90 0.17 -25.37
C PHE A 4 -7.56 0.85 -25.03
N PRO A 5 -7.28 2.05 -25.55
CA PRO A 5 -6.03 2.74 -25.26
C PRO A 5 -5.90 2.93 -23.74
N ASN A 6 -4.67 2.80 -23.22
CA ASN A 6 -4.35 3.08 -21.82
C ASN A 6 -4.95 4.44 -21.41
N GLY A 7 -5.59 4.50 -20.24
CA GLY A 7 -6.23 5.72 -19.73
C GLY A 7 -7.72 5.88 -20.07
N LEU A 8 -8.50 4.79 -20.12
CA LEU A 8 -9.96 4.91 -20.18
C LEU A 8 -10.45 5.57 -18.89
N GLU A 9 -10.79 6.84 -18.92
CA GLU A 9 -11.54 7.45 -17.83
C GLU A 9 -12.99 6.96 -17.87
N THR A 10 -13.53 6.57 -16.72
CA THR A 10 -14.97 6.30 -16.59
C THR A 10 -15.62 7.49 -15.90
N ASN A 11 -16.51 8.18 -16.61
CA ASN A 11 -17.17 9.40 -16.12
C ASN A 11 -16.19 10.48 -15.59
N GLY A 12 -15.03 10.65 -16.24
CA GLY A 12 -14.01 11.65 -15.86
C GLY A 12 -13.18 11.28 -14.62
N ARG A 13 -13.19 9.99 -14.22
CA ARG A 13 -12.31 9.45 -13.18
C ARG A 13 -11.27 8.55 -13.82
N ALA A 14 -10.02 8.76 -13.43
CA ALA A 14 -8.92 7.87 -13.79
C ALA A 14 -9.20 6.48 -13.21
N ASN A 15 -9.09 5.45 -14.05
CA ASN A 15 -9.17 4.07 -13.56
C ASN A 15 -7.84 3.74 -12.87
N ILE A 16 -7.90 3.36 -11.60
CA ILE A 16 -6.73 2.93 -10.82
C ILE A 16 -6.16 1.67 -11.47
N GLY A 17 -4.88 1.73 -11.83
CA GLY A 17 -4.20 0.66 -12.57
C GLY A 17 -3.07 0.01 -11.79
N ASN A 18 -2.45 0.73 -10.85
CA ASN A 18 -1.37 0.21 -10.04
C ASN A 18 -1.17 1.06 -8.77
N VAL A 19 -0.25 0.61 -7.92
CA VAL A 19 0.37 1.38 -6.84
C VAL A 19 1.88 1.26 -6.99
N GLU A 20 2.59 2.37 -6.82
CA GLU A 20 4.05 2.42 -6.70
C GLU A 20 4.44 2.50 -5.22
N PHE A 21 5.36 1.63 -4.79
CA PHE A 21 5.84 1.58 -3.42
C PHE A 21 7.29 2.06 -3.34
N THR A 22 7.62 2.86 -2.33
CA THR A 22 9.01 3.11 -1.92
C THR A 22 9.20 2.68 -0.48
N VAL A 23 9.96 1.60 -0.26
CA VAL A 23 10.34 1.15 1.08
C VAL A 23 11.58 1.92 1.54
N GLY A 24 11.43 2.64 2.65
CA GLY A 24 12.49 3.43 3.27
C GLY A 24 13.53 2.58 4.03
N ALA A 25 14.55 3.26 4.52
CA ALA A 25 15.48 2.65 5.47
C ALA A 25 14.86 2.61 6.87
N GLU A 26 15.24 1.60 7.66
CA GLU A 26 14.87 1.52 9.06
C GLU A 26 15.48 2.67 9.88
N SER A 27 14.66 3.30 10.71
CA SER A 27 15.06 4.32 11.67
C SER A 27 14.30 4.12 12.98
N THR A 28 15.02 3.76 14.03
CA THR A 28 14.47 3.56 15.38
C THR A 28 13.30 2.57 15.38
N ASN A 29 13.53 1.36 14.86
CA ASN A 29 12.53 0.29 14.83
C ASN A 29 11.27 0.66 14.02
N SER A 30 11.43 1.54 13.03
CA SER A 30 10.36 1.96 12.13
C SER A 30 10.86 2.08 10.70
N ILE A 31 10.07 1.56 9.75
CA ILE A 31 10.30 1.70 8.31
C ILE A 31 9.10 2.42 7.71
N LYS A 32 9.38 3.57 7.08
CA LYS A 32 8.41 4.29 6.27
C LYS A 32 8.25 3.60 4.92
N VAL A 33 7.03 3.30 4.51
CA VAL A 33 6.66 2.85 3.17
C VAL A 33 5.78 3.93 2.56
N THR A 34 6.30 4.61 1.54
CA THR A 34 5.51 5.57 0.77
C THR A 34 4.81 4.84 -0.37
N VAL A 35 3.60 5.28 -0.69
CA VAL A 35 2.68 4.61 -1.59
C VAL A 35 2.08 5.66 -2.50
N GLN A 36 2.24 5.53 -3.81
CA GLN A 36 1.60 6.41 -4.79
C GLN A 36 0.60 5.62 -5.62
N VAL A 37 -0.67 6.00 -5.57
CA VAL A 37 -1.69 5.41 -6.44
C VAL A 37 -1.50 5.92 -7.87
N LYS A 38 -1.41 4.98 -8.81
CA LYS A 38 -1.26 5.25 -10.25
C LYS A 38 -2.50 4.84 -11.00
N ASP A 39 -2.84 5.62 -12.02
CA ASP A 39 -3.87 5.24 -12.97
C ASP A 39 -3.39 4.16 -13.96
N GLY A 40 -4.29 3.73 -14.86
CA GLY A 40 -3.97 2.77 -15.91
C GLY A 40 -3.00 3.26 -16.99
N ALA A 41 -2.65 4.55 -17.01
CA ALA A 41 -1.60 5.11 -17.85
C ALA A 41 -0.24 5.17 -17.13
N GLY A 42 -0.23 5.02 -15.79
CA GLY A 42 0.94 5.12 -14.95
C GLY A 42 1.15 6.52 -14.36
N ASP A 43 0.19 7.42 -14.53
CA ASP A 43 0.21 8.77 -13.96
C ASP A 43 -0.33 8.75 -12.51
N ASP A 44 0.10 9.72 -11.69
CA ASP A 44 -0.39 9.86 -10.33
C ASP A 44 -1.88 10.19 -10.30
N VAL A 45 -2.63 9.48 -9.47
CA VAL A 45 -4.06 9.76 -9.31
C VAL A 45 -4.23 11.04 -8.50
N ALA A 46 -4.62 12.12 -9.17
CA ALA A 46 -4.94 13.41 -8.55
C ALA A 46 -6.32 13.44 -7.86
N ALA A 47 -6.61 12.43 -7.03
CA ALA A 47 -7.81 12.38 -6.20
C ALA A 47 -7.65 11.45 -4.97
N PRO A 48 -8.37 11.74 -3.86
CA PRO A 48 -8.44 10.82 -2.72
C PRO A 48 -9.00 9.46 -3.14
N THR A 49 -8.24 8.42 -2.80
CA THR A 49 -8.47 7.05 -3.24
C THR A 49 -8.39 6.11 -2.05
N ALA A 50 -9.45 5.35 -1.82
CA ALA A 50 -9.50 4.36 -0.75
C ALA A 50 -9.13 2.98 -1.31
N LEU A 51 -8.14 2.32 -0.71
CA LEU A 51 -7.72 0.96 -1.06
C LEU A 51 -7.57 0.10 0.20
N TRP A 52 -7.80 -1.20 0.04
CA TRP A 52 -7.46 -2.17 1.06
C TRP A 52 -5.98 -2.54 0.93
N PHE A 53 -5.31 -2.61 2.07
CA PHE A 53 -3.94 -3.05 2.20
C PHE A 53 -3.84 -4.21 3.19
N TYR A 54 -2.85 -5.07 3.00
CA TYR A 54 -2.45 -6.05 4.01
C TYR A 54 -0.95 -6.32 4.00
N LEU A 55 -0.43 -6.79 5.13
CA LEU A 55 0.93 -7.34 5.20
C LEU A 55 0.92 -8.83 4.86
N SER A 56 1.91 -9.27 4.08
CA SER A 56 2.13 -10.68 3.71
C SER A 56 3.51 -11.17 4.13
N ASP A 57 3.62 -12.47 4.42
CA ASP A 57 4.91 -13.15 4.62
C ASP A 57 5.54 -13.62 3.29
N ASP A 58 4.77 -13.57 2.20
CA ASP A 58 5.15 -14.07 0.88
C ASP A 58 5.49 -12.91 -0.06
N SER A 59 6.59 -13.03 -0.81
CA SER A 59 7.02 -11.99 -1.75
C SER A 59 6.09 -11.86 -2.98
N GLY A 60 5.23 -12.86 -3.22
CA GLY A 60 4.14 -12.77 -4.18
C GLY A 60 2.85 -12.19 -3.59
N GLY A 61 2.84 -11.81 -2.31
CA GLY A 61 1.68 -11.28 -1.60
C GLY A 61 0.62 -12.33 -1.26
N ALA A 62 0.96 -13.63 -1.28
CA ALA A 62 0.00 -14.69 -1.02
C ALA A 62 -0.47 -14.73 0.45
N GLY A 63 -1.64 -14.14 0.69
CA GLY A 63 -2.31 -14.18 1.99
C GLY A 63 -1.77 -13.18 3.01
N VAL A 64 -2.56 -12.97 4.07
CA VAL A 64 -2.21 -12.08 5.18
C VAL A 64 -1.17 -12.77 6.08
N THR A 65 -0.20 -11.99 6.56
CA THR A 65 0.85 -12.45 7.47
C THR A 65 0.28 -13.17 8.69
N ALA A 66 0.97 -14.25 9.09
CA ALA A 66 0.64 -14.99 10.30
C ALA A 66 0.92 -14.16 11.57
N THR A 67 1.90 -13.27 11.54
CA THR A 67 2.37 -12.51 12.72
C THR A 67 2.44 -11.04 12.38
N ALA A 68 1.75 -10.20 13.16
CA ALA A 68 1.83 -8.75 12.95
C ALA A 68 3.20 -8.26 13.41
N PRO A 69 3.72 -7.18 12.81
CA PRO A 69 4.74 -6.35 13.45
C PRO A 69 4.31 -5.95 14.88
N ASP A 70 5.25 -5.82 15.79
CA ASP A 70 5.01 -5.54 17.21
C ASP A 70 5.00 -4.04 17.56
N GLY A 71 5.42 -3.18 16.62
CA GLY A 71 5.20 -1.74 16.67
C GLY A 71 3.97 -1.37 15.84
N ASP A 72 3.13 -0.49 16.39
CA ASP A 72 1.91 -0.02 15.73
C ASP A 72 2.16 0.34 14.25
N ILE A 73 1.16 0.09 13.40
CA ILE A 73 1.15 0.61 12.03
C ILE A 73 0.37 1.91 12.00
N ALA A 74 1.06 3.00 11.67
CA ALA A 74 0.48 4.34 11.64
C ALA A 74 0.58 4.96 10.24
N VAL A 75 -0.37 5.84 9.92
CA VAL A 75 -0.17 6.77 8.82
C VAL A 75 0.81 7.83 9.28
N GLY A 76 1.84 8.07 8.46
CA GLY A 76 2.81 9.13 8.64
C GLY A 76 2.22 10.50 8.32
N THR A 77 2.79 11.19 7.33
CA THR A 77 2.33 12.54 6.96
C THR A 77 1.02 12.49 6.18
N ASP A 78 0.91 11.53 5.25
CA ASP A 78 -0.06 11.57 4.17
C ASP A 78 -1.02 10.38 4.24
N GLY A 79 -2.32 10.67 4.17
CA GLY A 79 -3.41 9.70 4.14
C GLY A 79 -4.10 9.48 5.49
N ALA A 80 -5.02 8.51 5.55
CA ALA A 80 -5.74 8.16 6.77
C ALA A 80 -6.18 6.69 6.79
N ILE A 81 -5.88 5.97 7.87
CA ILE A 81 -6.47 4.65 8.15
C ILE A 81 -7.94 4.87 8.52
N LEU A 82 -8.84 4.36 7.68
CA LEU A 82 -10.29 4.41 7.90
C LEU A 82 -10.81 3.23 8.71
N ALA A 83 -10.17 2.07 8.56
CA ALA A 83 -10.53 0.86 9.29
C ALA A 83 -9.35 -0.12 9.35
N GLU A 84 -9.31 -0.89 10.45
CA GLU A 84 -8.42 -2.03 10.62
C GLU A 84 -9.27 -3.29 10.74
N ALA A 85 -9.27 -4.13 9.70
CA ALA A 85 -10.02 -5.38 9.72
C ALA A 85 -9.31 -6.45 10.56
N THR A 86 -7.98 -6.35 10.66
CA THR A 86 -7.15 -7.15 11.58
C THR A 86 -6.01 -6.26 12.02
N ALA A 87 -5.91 -6.04 13.33
CA ALA A 87 -4.94 -5.12 13.94
C ALA A 87 -3.54 -5.37 13.38
N ASP A 88 -2.91 -4.29 12.94
CA ASP A 88 -1.54 -4.27 12.42
C ASP A 88 -1.29 -5.23 11.23
N LYS A 89 -2.35 -5.61 10.50
CA LYS A 89 -2.23 -6.54 9.36
C LYS A 89 -3.07 -6.18 8.15
N VAL A 90 -4.29 -5.68 8.34
CA VAL A 90 -5.25 -5.45 7.24
C VAL A 90 -5.97 -4.13 7.47
N PHE A 91 -5.83 -3.21 6.52
CA PHE A 91 -6.22 -1.81 6.66
C PHE A 91 -6.99 -1.34 5.45
N LEU A 92 -8.01 -0.51 5.67
CA LEU A 92 -8.58 0.35 4.64
C LEU A 92 -7.97 1.74 4.81
N ILE A 93 -7.24 2.20 3.80
CA ILE A 93 -6.54 3.50 3.86
C ILE A 93 -7.08 4.39 2.74
N LEU A 94 -7.31 5.65 3.07
CA LEU A 94 -7.64 6.73 2.15
C LEU A 94 -6.40 7.57 1.88
N SER A 95 -6.02 7.70 0.61
CA SER A 95 -4.95 8.61 0.16
C SER A 95 -5.37 10.09 0.23
N GLU A 96 -4.39 10.98 0.09
CA GLU A 96 -4.64 12.42 -0.03
C GLU A 96 -5.11 12.84 -1.44
N ALA A 97 -5.17 14.15 -1.68
CA ALA A 97 -5.69 14.75 -2.90
C ALA A 97 -4.89 14.42 -4.16
N ASP A 98 -3.63 14.01 -4.03
CA ASP A 98 -2.70 13.60 -5.08
C ASP A 98 -2.37 12.10 -5.04
N GLY A 99 -3.13 11.32 -4.28
CA GLY A 99 -3.12 9.86 -4.39
C GLY A 99 -1.98 9.20 -3.65
N ASP A 100 -1.25 9.90 -2.79
CA ASP A 100 -0.19 9.34 -1.97
C ASP A 100 -0.64 9.00 -0.55
N ILE A 101 0.13 8.08 0.05
CA ILE A 101 -0.01 7.57 1.42
C ILE A 101 1.40 7.34 1.97
N ASP A 102 1.59 7.68 3.23
CA ASP A 102 2.77 7.36 4.02
C ASP A 102 2.39 6.37 5.14
N LEU A 103 2.99 5.18 5.16
CA LEU A 103 2.83 4.23 6.27
C LEU A 103 4.13 4.08 7.04
N ASP A 104 4.10 4.37 8.33
CA ASP A 104 5.17 4.07 9.25
C ASP A 104 4.86 2.73 9.92
N ILE A 105 5.65 1.70 9.60
CA ILE A 105 5.51 0.36 10.17
C ILE A 105 6.52 0.24 11.30
N GLY A 106 6.08 -0.13 12.50
CA GLY A 106 6.96 -0.36 13.64
C GLY A 106 7.26 -1.85 13.88
N GLU A 107 8.50 -2.18 14.20
CA GLU A 107 8.88 -3.52 14.66
C GLU A 107 10.20 -3.44 15.41
N ALA A 108 10.25 -4.00 16.62
CA ALA A 108 11.41 -3.97 17.49
C ALA A 108 12.33 -5.19 17.39
N ALA A 109 11.87 -6.30 16.81
CA ALA A 109 12.66 -7.48 16.55
C ALA A 109 12.96 -7.65 15.04
N GLY A 110 13.64 -8.74 14.70
CA GLY A 110 13.87 -9.08 13.30
C GLY A 110 12.59 -9.64 12.65
N GLY A 111 12.25 -9.14 11.46
CA GLY A 111 11.13 -9.63 10.69
C GLY A 111 11.14 -9.11 9.25
N THR A 112 10.47 -9.82 8.35
CA THR A 112 10.29 -9.41 6.96
C THR A 112 8.84 -9.54 6.55
N TRP A 113 8.28 -8.45 6.03
CA TRP A 113 6.92 -8.40 5.48
C TRP A 113 6.92 -7.75 4.10
N TYR A 114 5.80 -7.90 3.40
CA TYR A 114 5.51 -7.23 2.14
C TYR A 114 4.17 -6.51 2.26
N LEU A 115 4.11 -5.22 1.94
CA LEU A 115 2.85 -4.48 1.87
C LEU A 115 2.16 -4.80 0.55
N VAL A 116 0.90 -5.19 0.63
CA VAL A 116 0.09 -5.54 -0.53
C VAL A 116 -1.10 -4.60 -0.62
N ALA A 117 -1.28 -3.96 -1.78
CA ALA A 117 -2.48 -3.21 -2.13
C ALA A 117 -3.43 -4.07 -2.96
N VAL A 118 -4.72 -4.06 -2.63
CA VAL A 118 -5.78 -4.69 -3.42
C VAL A 118 -6.38 -3.65 -4.36
N LEU A 119 -6.17 -3.83 -5.67
CA LEU A 119 -6.68 -2.93 -6.70
C LEU A 119 -8.18 -3.18 -6.94
N PRO A 120 -8.92 -2.17 -7.47
CA PRO A 120 -10.37 -2.29 -7.66
C PRO A 120 -10.83 -3.41 -8.60
N ASP A 121 -9.95 -3.88 -9.49
CA ASP A 121 -10.21 -5.00 -10.41
C ASP A 121 -9.91 -6.38 -9.80
N GLY A 122 -9.46 -6.42 -8.54
CA GLY A 122 -9.12 -7.63 -7.81
C GLY A 122 -7.69 -8.11 -8.02
N HIS A 123 -6.89 -7.42 -8.84
CA HIS A 123 -5.44 -7.63 -8.85
C HIS A 123 -4.79 -7.06 -7.60
N ILE A 124 -3.55 -7.50 -7.34
CA ILE A 124 -2.75 -7.01 -6.21
C ILE A 124 -1.45 -6.40 -6.72
N SER A 125 -0.96 -5.40 -5.99
CA SER A 125 0.38 -4.85 -6.14
C SER A 125 1.15 -5.07 -4.84
N VAL A 126 2.38 -5.55 -4.94
CA VAL A 126 3.20 -5.98 -3.80
C VAL A 126 4.44 -5.11 -3.73
N SER A 127 4.80 -4.63 -2.55
CA SER A 127 6.02 -3.86 -2.31
C SER A 127 7.28 -4.73 -2.39
N ASP A 128 8.44 -4.07 -2.40
CA ASP A 128 9.69 -4.73 -2.01
C ASP A 128 9.64 -5.17 -0.53
N ALA A 129 10.61 -5.99 -0.12
CA ALA A 129 10.71 -6.51 1.23
C ALA A 129 10.92 -5.39 2.27
N ILE A 130 10.09 -5.37 3.30
CA ILE A 130 10.22 -4.51 4.48
C ILE A 130 10.90 -5.36 5.56
N THR A 131 12.22 -5.21 5.68
CA THR A 131 13.04 -6.06 6.57
C THR A 131 13.61 -5.24 7.72
N PHE A 132 13.25 -5.60 8.94
CA PHE A 132 13.76 -5.02 10.18
C PHE A 132 15.02 -5.75 10.65
N ALA A 133 15.95 -5.00 11.21
CA ALA A 133 17.09 -5.55 11.92
C ALA A 133 16.64 -6.23 13.23
N ALA A 134 17.40 -7.24 13.65
CA ALA A 134 17.19 -7.96 14.91
C ALA A 134 17.92 -7.30 16.10
#